data_AF-A0AAJ5VJY8-F1
#
_entry.id   AF-A0AAJ5VJY8-F1
#
_cell.length_a   1.000
_cell.length_b   1.000
_cell.length_c   1.000
_cell.angle_alpha   90.00
_cell.angle_beta   90.00
_cell.angle_gamma   90.00
#
_symmetry.space_group_name_H-M   'P 1'
#
loop_
_entity.id
_entity.type
_entity.pdbx_description
1 polymer ?
#
loop_
_entity_poly.entity_id
_entity_poly.type
_entity_poly.pdbx_seq_one_letter_code
_entity_poly.pdbx_strand_id
1 'polypeptide(L)'
;MSKYFNLRGFLDCDYSDLDVIRDVVVQDRSTATRFGLTGEAAALYLDGWLYQKREINWIAHAFFGASMKSGGVDLIFDQLERIAKLIPELEGVFFVDDDEGCSSRRWDVANGRVSIH
;
A
#
# COMPACT_ATOMS: atom_id res chain seq x y z
N MET A 1 11.75 7.86 21.57
CA MET A 1 10.36 8.07 21.11
C MET A 1 10.14 7.14 19.93
N SER A 2 8.95 6.53 19.80
CA SER A 2 8.65 5.71 18.62
C SER A 2 8.46 6.62 17.42
N LYS A 3 9.22 6.36 16.35
CA LYS A 3 9.13 7.08 15.08
C LYS A 3 7.94 6.57 14.26
N TYR A 4 7.13 7.48 13.75
CA TYR A 4 5.99 7.19 12.89
C TYR A 4 6.19 7.77 11.50
N PHE A 5 5.56 7.13 10.53
CA PHE A 5 5.56 7.53 9.14
C PHE A 5 4.12 7.64 8.65
N ASN A 6 3.83 8.73 7.96
CA ASN A 6 2.57 8.91 7.26
C ASN A 6 2.73 8.39 5.83
N LEU A 7 2.04 7.30 5.52
CA LEU A 7 2.00 6.70 4.19
C LEU A 7 0.65 6.95 3.55
N ARG A 8 0.63 7.59 2.38
CA ARG A 8 -0.59 7.84 1.60
C ARG A 8 -0.35 7.70 0.11
N GLY A 9 -1.32 7.22 -0.63
CA GLY A 9 -1.18 7.04 -2.07
C GLY A 9 -2.40 6.43 -2.73
N PHE A 10 -2.25 6.13 -4.01
CA PHE A 10 -3.29 5.48 -4.80
C PHE A 10 -2.69 4.58 -5.87
N LEU A 11 -3.53 3.67 -6.36
CA LEU A 11 -3.33 2.83 -7.52
C LEU A 11 -4.49 3.02 -8.50
N ASP A 12 -4.16 3.11 -9.78
CA ASP A 12 -5.06 3.15 -10.92
C ASP A 12 -4.99 1.79 -11.62
N CYS A 13 -6.14 1.15 -11.83
CA CYS A 13 -6.24 -0.20 -12.36
C CYS A 13 -7.64 -0.45 -12.95
N ASP A 14 -7.88 -1.63 -13.51
CA ASP A 14 -9.22 -2.03 -13.93
C ASP A 14 -10.08 -2.48 -12.72
N TYR A 15 -11.40 -2.48 -12.85
CA TYR A 15 -12.28 -2.92 -11.75
C TYR A 15 -12.05 -4.39 -11.34
N SER A 16 -11.69 -5.25 -12.30
CA SER A 16 -11.34 -6.65 -12.02
C SER A 16 -10.09 -6.79 -11.16
N ASP A 17 -9.17 -5.82 -11.25
CA ASP A 17 -7.90 -5.84 -10.54
C ASP A 17 -8.08 -5.51 -9.05
N LEU A 18 -9.16 -4.80 -8.68
CA LEU A 18 -9.45 -4.50 -7.28
C LEU A 18 -9.59 -5.76 -6.42
N ASP A 19 -10.12 -6.85 -6.98
CA ASP A 19 -10.23 -8.12 -6.26
C ASP A 19 -8.86 -8.77 -6.05
N VAL A 20 -7.97 -8.69 -7.05
CA VAL A 20 -6.58 -9.16 -6.93
C VAL A 20 -5.84 -8.37 -5.84
N ILE A 21 -6.01 -7.04 -5.79
CA ILE A 21 -5.40 -6.19 -4.76
C ILE A 21 -5.92 -6.61 -3.37
N ARG A 22 -7.23 -6.82 -3.21
CA ARG A 22 -7.82 -7.28 -1.93
C ARG A 22 -7.24 -8.62 -1.49
N ASP A 23 -7.08 -9.56 -2.42
CA ASP A 23 -6.54 -10.88 -2.11
C ASP A 23 -5.10 -10.81 -1.58
N VAL A 24 -4.25 -9.97 -2.20
CA VAL A 24 -2.88 -9.73 -1.69
C VAL A 24 -2.93 -9.15 -0.28
N VAL A 25 -3.77 -8.13 -0.07
CA VAL A 25 -3.91 -7.46 1.23
C VAL A 25 -4.38 -8.41 2.34
N VAL A 26 -5.31 -9.32 2.03
CA VAL A 26 -5.84 -10.30 3.00
C VAL A 26 -4.80 -11.36 3.35
N GLN A 27 -4.04 -11.87 2.37
CA GLN A 27 -3.00 -12.88 2.59
C GLN A 27 -1.92 -12.40 3.58
N ASP A 28 -1.68 -11.10 3.62
CA ASP A 28 -0.61 -10.49 4.41
C ASP A 28 -0.84 -10.33 5.89
N ARG A 29 -2.06 -10.57 6.34
CA ARG A 29 -2.33 -10.71 7.78
C ARG A 29 -1.44 -11.77 8.42
N SER A 30 -1.05 -12.80 7.65
CA SER A 30 -0.18 -13.88 8.11
C SER A 30 1.33 -13.57 8.02
N THR A 31 1.74 -12.63 7.15
CA THR A 31 3.16 -12.30 6.88
C THR A 31 3.68 -11.15 7.73
N ALA A 32 2.79 -10.40 8.39
CA ALA A 32 3.11 -9.21 9.19
C ALA A 32 4.13 -9.45 10.33
N THR A 33 4.25 -10.67 10.84
CA THR A 33 5.25 -11.05 11.85
C THR A 33 6.68 -10.88 11.35
N ARG A 34 6.91 -11.03 10.04
CA ARG A 34 8.22 -10.80 9.39
C ARG A 34 8.68 -9.34 9.49
N PHE A 35 7.73 -8.42 9.65
CA PHE A 35 7.99 -6.99 9.83
C PHE A 35 7.94 -6.55 11.29
N GLY A 36 7.97 -7.50 12.24
CA GLY A 36 7.94 -7.20 13.67
C GLY A 36 6.61 -6.65 14.18
N LEU A 37 5.52 -6.87 13.43
CA LEU A 37 4.18 -6.43 13.82
C LEU A 37 3.43 -7.54 14.57
N THR A 38 2.59 -7.14 15.53
CA THR A 38 1.56 -8.03 16.07
C THR A 38 0.42 -8.19 15.06
N GLY A 39 -0.34 -9.28 15.14
CA GLY A 39 -1.48 -9.49 14.25
C GLY A 39 -2.53 -8.37 14.33
N GLU A 40 -2.72 -7.79 15.52
CA GLU A 40 -3.61 -6.64 15.73
C GLU A 40 -3.08 -5.36 15.07
N ALA A 41 -1.80 -5.04 15.25
CA ALA A 41 -1.18 -3.87 14.62
C ALA A 41 -1.23 -3.98 13.08
N ALA A 42 -0.98 -5.18 12.55
CA ALA A 42 -1.09 -5.45 11.12
C ALA A 42 -2.51 -5.22 10.61
N ALA A 43 -3.52 -5.78 11.30
CA ALA A 43 -4.92 -5.60 10.92
C ALA A 43 -5.30 -4.11 10.86
N LEU A 44 -4.92 -3.33 11.86
CA LEU A 44 -5.18 -1.88 11.90
C LEU A 44 -4.51 -1.12 10.75
N TYR A 45 -3.30 -1.51 10.34
CA TYR A 45 -2.61 -0.86 9.21
C TYR A 45 -3.24 -1.22 7.87
N LEU A 46 -3.72 -2.46 7.71
CA LEU A 46 -4.37 -2.90 6.48
C LEU A 46 -5.75 -2.27 6.27
N ASP A 47 -6.44 -1.84 7.34
CA ASP A 47 -7.69 -1.08 7.27
C ASP A 47 -7.51 0.32 6.64
N GLY A 48 -6.27 0.77 6.41
CA GLY A 48 -5.96 1.98 5.65
C GLY A 48 -6.27 1.89 4.15
N TRP A 49 -6.53 0.69 3.62
CA TRP A 49 -6.93 0.49 2.22
C TRP A 49 -8.40 0.85 1.99
N LEU A 50 -8.64 1.59 0.91
CA LEU A 50 -9.97 1.97 0.44
C LEU A 50 -10.11 1.64 -1.03
N TYR A 51 -11.16 0.91 -1.39
CA TYR A 51 -11.40 0.49 -2.76
C TYR A 51 -12.62 1.19 -3.34
N GLN A 52 -12.53 1.64 -4.58
CA GLN A 52 -13.68 2.17 -5.30
C GLN A 52 -14.77 1.09 -5.43
N LYS A 53 -16.02 1.47 -5.09
CA LYS A 53 -17.17 0.55 -5.07
C LYS A 53 -18.12 0.72 -6.25
N ARG A 54 -18.08 1.89 -6.90
CA ARG A 54 -18.99 2.23 -8.00
C ARG A 54 -18.16 2.55 -9.23
N GLU A 55 -18.54 1.92 -10.33
CA GLU A 55 -18.02 2.21 -11.65
C GLU A 55 -18.39 3.64 -12.05
N ILE A 56 -17.39 4.50 -12.19
CA ILE A 56 -17.53 5.85 -12.76
C ILE A 56 -17.17 5.81 -14.26
N ASN A 57 -16.11 5.08 -14.61
CA ASN A 57 -15.62 4.84 -15.95
C ASN A 57 -14.88 3.47 -15.99
N TRP A 58 -13.99 3.27 -16.98
CA TRP A 58 -13.20 2.04 -17.09
C TRP A 58 -12.03 1.94 -16.10
N ILE A 59 -11.70 3.01 -15.37
CA ILE A 59 -10.61 3.05 -14.38
C ILE A 59 -11.19 2.94 -12.97
N ALA A 60 -10.59 2.08 -12.16
CA ALA A 60 -10.84 1.93 -10.75
C ALA A 60 -9.65 2.44 -9.93
N HIS A 61 -9.96 3.00 -8.76
CA HIS A 61 -8.94 3.48 -7.84
C HIS A 61 -8.93 2.67 -6.55
N ALA A 62 -7.72 2.30 -6.10
CA ALA A 62 -7.46 1.82 -4.75
C ALA A 62 -6.60 2.83 -4.02
N PHE A 63 -7.08 3.36 -2.90
CA PHE A 63 -6.39 4.35 -2.09
C PHE A 63 -5.81 3.70 -0.84
N PHE A 64 -4.74 4.29 -0.33
CA PHE A 64 -4.20 3.94 0.96
C PHE A 64 -3.86 5.19 1.76
N GLY A 65 -4.11 5.15 3.07
CA GLY A 65 -3.70 6.20 3.98
C GLY A 65 -3.63 5.71 5.43
N ALA A 66 -2.45 5.78 6.05
CA ALA A 66 -2.29 5.47 7.47
C ALA A 66 -1.00 6.06 8.06
N SER A 67 -1.02 6.30 9.38
CA SER A 67 0.18 6.58 10.17
C SER A 67 0.64 5.31 10.89
N MET A 68 1.90 4.93 10.70
CA MET A 68 2.40 3.61 11.10
C MET A 68 3.87 3.65 11.48
N LYS A 69 4.33 2.59 12.16
CA LYS A 69 5.76 2.38 12.42
C LYS A 69 6.46 1.85 11.16
N SER A 70 7.80 1.85 11.16
CA SER A 70 8.60 1.37 10.03
C SER A 70 8.19 -0.01 9.52
N GLY A 71 7.90 -0.97 10.42
CA GLY A 71 7.44 -2.29 10.01
C GLY A 71 6.11 -2.30 9.25
N GLY A 72 5.22 -1.33 9.53
CA GLY A 72 4.01 -1.12 8.71
C GLY A 72 4.34 -0.60 7.33
N VAL A 73 5.29 0.35 7.23
CA VAL A 73 5.74 0.91 5.95
C VAL A 73 6.34 -0.20 5.08
N ASP A 74 7.19 -1.04 5.68
CA ASP A 74 7.82 -2.18 5.00
C ASP A 74 6.78 -3.22 4.57
N LEU A 75 5.76 -3.48 5.39
CA LEU A 75 4.62 -4.33 5.04
C LEU A 75 3.92 -3.80 3.77
N ILE A 76 3.53 -2.53 3.75
CA ILE A 76 2.82 -1.94 2.60
C ILE A 76 3.69 -1.95 1.35
N PHE A 77 4.98 -1.64 1.47
CA PHE A 77 5.91 -1.71 0.34
C PHE A 77 5.94 -3.11 -0.30
N ASP A 78 6.03 -4.15 0.52
CA ASP A 78 6.03 -5.55 0.04
C ASP A 78 4.68 -5.95 -0.60
N GLN A 79 3.56 -5.37 -0.16
CA GLN A 79 2.27 -5.55 -0.86
C GLN A 79 2.31 -4.91 -2.24
N LEU A 80 2.78 -3.67 -2.34
CA LEU A 80 2.86 -2.94 -3.61
C LEU A 80 3.77 -3.66 -4.61
N GLU A 81 4.90 -4.21 -4.16
CA GLU A 81 5.78 -5.00 -5.02
C GLU A 81 5.09 -6.26 -5.58
N ARG A 82 4.24 -6.91 -4.78
CA ARG A 82 3.49 -8.10 -5.22
C ARG A 82 2.31 -7.74 -6.11
N ILE A 83 1.56 -6.70 -5.76
CA ILE A 83 0.47 -6.17 -6.58
C ILE A 83 1.01 -5.79 -7.97
N ALA A 84 2.10 -5.03 -8.03
CA ALA A 84 2.70 -4.62 -9.30
C ALA A 84 3.14 -5.84 -10.14
N LYS A 85 3.73 -6.87 -9.52
CA LYS A 85 4.12 -8.10 -10.24
C LYS A 85 2.93 -8.86 -10.81
N LEU A 86 1.79 -8.86 -10.12
CA LEU A 86 0.57 -9.55 -10.55
C LEU A 86 -0.19 -8.74 -11.61
N ILE A 87 -0.09 -7.42 -11.56
CA ILE A 87 -0.85 -6.48 -12.39
C ILE A 87 0.14 -5.49 -13.03
N PRO A 88 0.85 -5.87 -14.11
CA PRO A 88 1.94 -5.05 -14.65
C PRO A 88 1.50 -3.68 -15.20
N GLU A 89 0.25 -3.59 -15.66
CA GLU A 89 -0.37 -2.38 -16.24
C GLU A 89 -0.88 -1.40 -15.16
N LEU A 90 -0.86 -1.79 -13.88
CA LEU A 90 -1.28 -0.93 -12.78
C LEU A 90 -0.26 0.18 -12.55
N GLU A 91 -0.77 1.38 -12.35
CA GLU A 91 0.01 2.58 -12.09
C GLU A 91 -0.37 3.19 -10.74
N GLY A 92 0.54 3.94 -10.13
CA GLY A 92 0.20 4.63 -8.90
C GLY A 92 1.37 5.33 -8.24
N VAL A 93 1.05 6.08 -7.19
CA VAL A 93 2.04 6.85 -6.43
C VAL A 93 1.72 6.85 -4.94
N PHE A 94 2.75 6.67 -4.13
CA PHE A 94 2.67 6.76 -2.68
C PHE A 94 3.73 7.71 -2.15
N PHE A 95 3.38 8.40 -1.08
CA PHE A 95 4.22 9.35 -0.36
C PHE A 95 4.42 8.83 1.05
N VAL A 96 5.68 8.77 1.47
CA VAL A 96 6.09 8.32 2.81
C VAL A 96 6.79 9.49 3.49
N ASP A 97 6.06 10.12 4.40
CA ASP A 97 6.57 11.26 5.17
C ASP A 97 6.91 10.80 6.58
N ASP A 98 8.08 11.20 7.07
CA ASP A 98 8.40 11.12 8.49
C ASP A 98 7.58 12.15 9.28
N ASP A 99 7.15 11.80 10.50
CA ASP A 99 6.41 12.68 11.42
C ASP A 99 7.18 13.99 11.71
N GLU A 100 8.51 13.95 11.63
CA GLU A 100 9.37 15.14 11.80
C GLU A 100 9.54 15.98 10.51
N GLY A 101 8.96 15.54 9.37
CA GLY A 101 9.02 16.27 8.08
C GLY A 101 10.41 16.34 7.44
N CYS A 102 11.44 15.74 8.06
CA CYS A 102 12.83 15.79 7.63
C CYS A 102 13.16 14.86 6.44
N SER A 103 12.32 13.84 6.20
CA SER A 103 12.48 12.94 5.04
C SER A 103 11.12 12.62 4.45
N SER A 104 10.95 12.96 3.17
CA SER A 104 9.85 12.46 2.33
C SER A 104 10.44 11.53 1.28
N ARG A 105 9.79 10.39 1.08
CA ARG A 105 10.11 9.45 -0.01
C ARG A 105 8.89 9.30 -0.88
N ARG A 106 9.10 9.13 -2.17
CA ARG A 106 8.04 8.85 -3.13
C ARG A 106 8.24 7.45 -3.68
N TRP A 107 7.17 6.67 -3.73
CA TRP A 107 7.14 5.37 -4.38
C TRP A 107 6.26 5.47 -5.62
N ASP A 108 6.85 5.21 -6.78
CA ASP A 108 6.12 5.13 -8.04
C ASP A 108 5.91 3.66 -8.40
N VAL A 109 4.66 3.28 -8.63
CA VAL A 109 4.25 1.95 -9.07
C VAL A 109 3.96 2.03 -10.56
N ALA A 110 4.72 1.32 -11.38
CA ALA A 110 4.53 1.25 -12.82
C ALA A 110 5.29 0.07 -13.42
N ASN A 111 4.83 -0.43 -14.56
CA ASN A 111 5.50 -1.49 -15.34
C ASN A 111 5.85 -2.73 -14.48
N GLY A 112 4.92 -3.10 -13.61
CA GLY A 112 5.04 -4.20 -12.66
C GLY A 112 6.18 -4.10 -11.64
N ARG A 113 6.62 -2.88 -11.31
CA ARG A 113 7.68 -2.61 -10.32
C ARG A 113 7.33 -1.40 -9.45
N VAL A 114 8.00 -1.31 -8.30
CA VAL A 114 7.94 -0.15 -7.41
C VAL A 114 9.31 0.53 -7.39
N SER A 115 9.37 1.81 -7.75
CA SER A 115 10.58 2.63 -7.77
C SER A 115 10.56 3.62 -6.62
N ILE A 116 11.70 3.82 -5.95
CA ILE A 116 11.83 4.74 -4.80
C ILE A 116 12.59 5.99 -5.24
N HIS A 117 12.04 7.15 -4.92
CA HIS A 117 12.59 8.48 -5.22
C HIS A 117 12.75 9.30 -3.93
#